data_AF-A0A1V9Y0L4-F1
#
_entry.id   AF-A0A1V9Y0L4-F1
#
_cell.length_a   1.000
_cell.length_b   1.000
_cell.length_c   1.000
_cell.angle_alpha   90.00
_cell.angle_beta   90.00
_cell.angle_gamma   90.00
#
_symmetry.space_group_name_H-M   'P 1'
#
loop_
_entity.id
_entity.type
_entity.pdbx_description
1 polymer ?
#
loop_
_entity_poly.entity_id
_entity_poly.type
_entity_poly.pdbx_seq_one_letter_code
_entity_poly.pdbx_strand_id
1 'polypeptide(L)'
;MPNGRMAGMIGGFFEAVTASFNITYSLTMPIDVQWGSCEPDGSSCTGMLGDLFYNKSDASIGPFGLSPVYSGLFRQGVPVKFETFKVMTGTQIAYAVNAFSTFTGIEGKVYCLFLVLPLSIAILAAINTRWILPRIGQEDNNRVPRLFLDLIRLNAQNAPNIDVQSSSNRLLVTGCMIASLFAAIIVSSSIKASMMRRDPTERPKTIADILKRTHKIHPVVPPKTYLTDILEAEESGEMHELYESIKTYGFVPVYDMMSPENIRGILNGTKYMFMNCDFINIFMASTYFALSEKHRGYLICLEQTIVTMPTSWYFQNSMPPAFVKEFNKRTQWLIETPTRFVFDFKYARVPPDRFARSTSLSGDAVMEALRVDEVIGCFYVLAGGTGGALVA
;
A
#
# COMPACT_ATOMS: atom_id res chain seq x y z
N MET A 1 11.19 -9.68 -30.45
CA MET A 1 12.23 -10.50 -29.77
C MET A 1 13.24 -10.94 -30.83
N PRO A 2 14.56 -10.88 -30.58
CA PRO A 2 15.57 -11.02 -31.64
C PRO A 2 15.59 -12.38 -32.37
N ASN A 3 15.05 -13.45 -31.75
CA ASN A 3 15.19 -14.82 -32.23
C ASN A 3 13.85 -15.53 -32.53
N GLY A 4 12.71 -14.81 -32.52
CA GLY A 4 11.39 -15.42 -32.72
C GLY A 4 10.91 -16.41 -31.63
N ARG A 5 11.62 -16.49 -30.50
CA ARG A 5 11.26 -17.32 -29.34
C ARG A 5 10.47 -16.51 -28.32
N MET A 6 9.56 -17.14 -27.58
CA MET A 6 8.86 -16.47 -26.49
C MET A 6 9.74 -16.33 -25.25
N ALA A 7 9.44 -15.32 -24.44
CA ALA A 7 10.12 -15.06 -23.18
C ALA A 7 9.11 -14.88 -22.04
N GLY A 8 9.61 -14.91 -20.81
CA GLY A 8 8.80 -14.82 -19.60
C GLY A 8 8.18 -16.16 -19.20
N MET A 9 7.47 -16.16 -18.07
CA MET A 9 6.96 -17.39 -17.45
C MET A 9 6.10 -18.23 -18.40
N ILE A 10 5.04 -17.64 -18.95
CA ILE A 10 4.11 -18.34 -19.86
C ILE A 10 4.81 -18.76 -21.16
N GLY A 11 5.66 -17.90 -21.72
CA GLY A 11 6.45 -18.19 -22.91
C GLY A 11 7.41 -19.37 -22.71
N GLY A 12 8.08 -19.43 -21.55
CA GLY A 12 8.98 -20.52 -21.17
C GLY A 12 8.24 -21.85 -20.98
N PHE A 13 7.05 -21.84 -20.39
CA PHE A 13 6.19 -23.03 -20.33
C PHE A 13 5.82 -23.52 -21.73
N PHE A 14 5.37 -22.64 -22.62
CA PHE A 14 5.02 -23.02 -24.00
C PHE A 14 6.23 -23.56 -24.75
N GLU A 15 7.37 -22.92 -24.61
CA GLU A 15 8.61 -23.38 -25.22
C GLU A 15 9.02 -24.78 -24.72
N ALA A 16 8.91 -25.06 -23.43
CA ALA A 16 9.20 -26.37 -22.88
C ALA A 16 8.24 -27.45 -23.42
N VAL A 17 6.94 -27.14 -23.51
CA VAL A 17 5.95 -28.06 -24.10
C VAL A 17 6.29 -28.29 -25.57
N THR A 18 6.44 -27.25 -26.38
CA THR A 18 6.73 -27.38 -27.81
C THR A 18 8.05 -28.10 -28.10
N ALA A 19 9.09 -27.86 -27.31
CA ALA A 19 10.35 -28.61 -27.39
C ALA A 19 10.16 -30.11 -27.09
N SER A 20 9.35 -30.45 -26.08
CA SER A 20 9.02 -31.86 -25.77
C SER A 20 8.20 -32.54 -26.88
N PHE A 21 7.49 -31.75 -27.69
CA PHE A 21 6.76 -32.19 -28.88
C PHE A 21 7.64 -32.35 -30.12
N ASN A 22 8.86 -31.82 -30.10
CA ASN A 22 9.68 -31.63 -31.29
C ASN A 22 8.90 -30.90 -32.41
N ILE A 23 8.12 -29.88 -32.03
CA ILE A 23 7.39 -29.02 -32.98
C ILE A 23 8.03 -27.64 -33.04
N THR A 24 7.96 -27.03 -34.22
CA THR A 24 8.31 -25.63 -34.42
C THR A 24 7.05 -24.77 -34.33
N TYR A 25 7.23 -23.50 -34.01
CA TYR A 25 6.15 -22.51 -33.99
C TYR A 25 6.64 -21.19 -34.55
N SER A 26 5.71 -20.36 -35.02
CA SER A 26 5.95 -18.96 -35.36
C SER A 26 5.14 -18.07 -34.44
N LEU A 27 5.68 -16.90 -34.11
CA LEU A 27 4.99 -15.92 -33.28
C LEU A 27 4.46 -14.79 -34.15
N THR A 28 3.17 -14.52 -34.02
CA THR A 28 2.50 -13.38 -34.62
C THR A 28 1.90 -12.53 -33.50
N MET A 29 1.94 -11.21 -33.67
CA MET A 29 1.19 -10.29 -32.80
C MET A 29 -0.12 -9.93 -33.50
N PRO A 30 -1.23 -9.81 -32.76
CA PRO A 30 -2.48 -9.36 -33.35
C PRO A 30 -2.33 -7.92 -33.83
N ILE A 31 -3.03 -7.60 -34.93
CA ILE A 31 -2.92 -6.29 -35.60
C ILE A 31 -3.31 -5.14 -34.67
N ASP A 32 -4.30 -5.37 -33.81
CA ASP A 32 -4.82 -4.39 -32.85
C ASP A 32 -4.02 -4.31 -31.54
N VAL A 33 -3.03 -5.19 -31.36
CA VAL A 33 -2.18 -5.28 -30.16
C VAL A 33 -3.01 -5.50 -28.87
N GLN A 34 -4.18 -6.13 -28.97
CA GLN A 34 -5.04 -6.45 -27.82
C GLN A 34 -4.90 -7.91 -27.42
N TRP A 35 -5.15 -8.22 -26.13
CA TRP A 35 -5.29 -9.61 -25.70
C TRP A 35 -6.49 -10.26 -26.37
N GLY A 36 -7.61 -9.55 -26.40
CA GLY A 36 -8.83 -10.00 -27.04
C GLY A 36 -9.92 -10.37 -26.05
N SER A 37 -11.15 -10.16 -26.51
CA SER A 37 -12.40 -10.53 -25.85
C SER A 37 -13.36 -11.02 -26.94
N CYS A 38 -14.40 -11.76 -26.54
CA CYS A 38 -15.44 -12.22 -27.44
C CYS A 38 -16.78 -11.67 -26.97
N GLU A 39 -17.65 -11.35 -27.92
CA GLU A 39 -19.01 -10.92 -27.61
C GLU A 39 -19.77 -12.04 -26.85
N PRO A 40 -20.74 -11.70 -25.97
CA PRO A 40 -21.40 -12.69 -25.12
C PRO A 40 -22.11 -13.82 -25.90
N ASP A 41 -22.56 -13.52 -27.12
CA ASP A 41 -23.20 -14.47 -28.04
C ASP A 41 -22.20 -15.31 -28.85
N GLY A 42 -20.90 -15.01 -28.73
CA GLY A 42 -19.83 -15.64 -29.47
C GLY A 42 -19.79 -15.29 -30.97
N SER A 43 -20.48 -14.22 -31.39
CA SER A 43 -20.55 -13.80 -32.78
C SER A 43 -19.22 -13.27 -33.33
N SER A 44 -18.39 -12.66 -32.49
CA SER A 44 -17.10 -12.11 -32.89
C SER A 44 -16.11 -12.06 -31.72
N CYS A 45 -14.81 -12.04 -32.04
CA CYS A 45 -13.73 -11.87 -31.08
C CYS A 45 -12.68 -10.87 -31.61
N THR A 46 -11.98 -10.18 -30.70
CA THR A 46 -10.89 -9.22 -30.99
C THR A 46 -9.53 -9.74 -30.51
N GLY A 47 -8.44 -9.03 -30.80
CA GLY A 47 -7.11 -9.37 -30.28
C GLY A 47 -6.61 -10.75 -30.69
N MET A 48 -5.86 -11.38 -29.79
CA MET A 48 -5.33 -12.73 -30.02
C MET A 48 -6.45 -13.80 -30.08
N LEU A 49 -7.59 -13.59 -29.42
CA LEU A 49 -8.76 -14.47 -29.54
C LEU A 49 -9.46 -14.29 -30.89
N GLY A 50 -9.47 -13.08 -31.44
CA GLY A 50 -9.93 -12.79 -32.79
C GLY A 50 -9.10 -13.51 -33.83
N ASP A 51 -7.77 -13.49 -33.70
CA ASP A 51 -6.89 -14.24 -34.61
C ASP A 51 -7.15 -15.76 -34.57
N LEU A 52 -7.47 -16.33 -33.39
CA LEU A 52 -7.93 -17.72 -33.29
C LEU A 52 -9.28 -17.94 -34.00
N PHE A 53 -10.25 -17.05 -33.73
CA PHE A 53 -11.62 -17.13 -34.26
C PHE A 53 -11.65 -17.06 -35.80
N TYR A 54 -10.80 -16.20 -36.38
CA TYR A 54 -10.68 -16.04 -37.83
C TYR A 54 -9.65 -16.97 -38.47
N ASN A 55 -9.19 -18.01 -37.77
CA ASN A 55 -8.24 -19.01 -38.27
C ASN A 55 -6.90 -18.43 -38.75
N LYS A 56 -6.43 -17.35 -38.12
CA LYS A 56 -5.14 -16.70 -38.39
C LYS A 56 -4.03 -17.21 -37.47
N SER A 57 -4.37 -17.86 -36.37
CA SER A 57 -3.46 -18.53 -35.46
C SER A 57 -4.03 -19.88 -35.01
N ASP A 58 -3.14 -20.83 -34.69
CA ASP A 58 -3.53 -22.16 -34.20
C ASP A 58 -3.72 -22.19 -32.66
N ALA A 59 -2.98 -21.33 -31.96
CA ALA A 59 -2.96 -21.22 -30.51
C ALA A 59 -2.81 -19.76 -30.06
N SER A 60 -3.40 -19.43 -28.92
CA SER A 60 -3.27 -18.13 -28.26
C SER A 60 -2.82 -18.32 -26.81
N ILE A 61 -1.83 -17.54 -26.41
CA ILE A 61 -1.01 -17.76 -25.21
C ILE A 61 -0.98 -16.49 -24.34
N GLY A 62 -2.12 -15.81 -24.29
CA GLY A 62 -2.34 -14.61 -23.49
C GLY A 62 -2.77 -14.93 -22.06
N PRO A 63 -2.96 -13.89 -21.22
CA PRO A 63 -3.46 -14.04 -19.85
C PRO A 63 -4.97 -14.27 -19.85
N PHE A 64 -5.44 -15.35 -20.49
CA PHE A 64 -6.86 -15.65 -20.58
C PHE A 64 -7.30 -16.55 -19.43
N GLY A 65 -8.39 -16.17 -18.76
CA GLY A 65 -9.05 -17.04 -17.81
C GLY A 65 -9.97 -18.06 -18.48
N LEU A 66 -10.67 -18.84 -17.67
CA LEU A 66 -11.67 -19.80 -18.13
C LEU A 66 -13.03 -19.12 -18.25
N SER A 67 -13.45 -18.84 -19.48
CA SER A 67 -14.77 -18.28 -19.78
C SER A 67 -15.63 -19.32 -20.49
N PRO A 68 -16.91 -19.50 -20.11
CA PRO A 68 -17.85 -20.34 -20.86
C PRO A 68 -17.96 -19.94 -22.34
N VAL A 69 -17.89 -18.64 -22.64
CA VAL A 69 -17.92 -18.12 -24.02
C VAL A 69 -16.69 -18.63 -24.78
N TYR A 70 -15.50 -18.50 -24.19
CA TYR A 70 -14.27 -18.92 -24.85
C TYR A 70 -14.22 -20.44 -25.02
N SER A 71 -14.66 -21.21 -24.01
CA SER A 71 -14.71 -22.68 -24.08
C SER A 71 -15.73 -23.21 -25.09
N GLY A 72 -16.75 -22.42 -25.44
CA GLY A 72 -17.68 -22.74 -26.53
C GLY A 72 -17.08 -22.48 -27.93
N LEU A 73 -16.18 -21.50 -28.05
CA LEU A 73 -15.58 -21.08 -29.31
C LEU A 73 -14.22 -21.73 -29.61
N PHE A 74 -13.50 -22.17 -28.59
CA PHE A 74 -12.13 -22.63 -28.69
C PHE A 74 -11.89 -23.91 -27.88
N ARG A 75 -10.89 -24.69 -28.29
CA ARG A 75 -10.40 -25.81 -27.48
C ARG A 75 -9.53 -25.27 -26.37
N GLN A 76 -9.90 -25.58 -25.14
CA GLN A 76 -9.19 -25.10 -23.96
C GLN A 76 -7.99 -25.98 -23.61
N GLY A 77 -6.87 -25.33 -23.27
CA GLY A 77 -5.73 -25.95 -22.61
C GLY A 77 -5.99 -26.25 -21.12
N VAL A 78 -5.03 -26.94 -20.50
CA VAL A 78 -4.99 -27.02 -19.02
C VAL A 78 -4.50 -25.68 -18.44
N PRO A 79 -5.08 -25.22 -17.33
CA PRO A 79 -4.58 -24.04 -16.62
C PRO A 79 -3.12 -24.20 -16.21
N VAL A 80 -2.31 -23.18 -16.45
CA VAL A 80 -0.86 -23.21 -16.18
C VAL A 80 -0.50 -22.52 -14.88
N LYS A 81 -1.27 -21.51 -14.50
CA LYS A 81 -1.06 -20.76 -13.26
C LYS A 81 -2.35 -20.08 -12.84
N PHE A 82 -2.55 -19.89 -11.54
CA PHE A 82 -3.56 -18.98 -11.02
C PHE A 82 -2.98 -17.57 -10.94
N GLU A 83 -3.56 -16.65 -11.70
CA GLU A 83 -3.23 -15.24 -11.67
C GLU A 83 -4.19 -14.52 -10.73
N THR A 84 -3.66 -13.73 -9.82
CA THR A 84 -4.45 -12.94 -8.88
C THR A 84 -4.33 -11.47 -9.25
N PHE A 85 -5.42 -10.87 -9.70
CA PHE A 85 -5.48 -9.45 -10.01
C PHE A 85 -5.83 -8.69 -8.75
N LYS A 86 -4.99 -7.72 -8.45
CA LYS A 86 -5.20 -6.77 -7.37
C LYS A 86 -5.16 -5.37 -7.94
N VAL A 87 -5.70 -4.43 -7.18
CA VAL A 87 -5.46 -3.03 -7.51
C VAL A 87 -4.07 -2.64 -7.05
N MET A 88 -3.42 -1.88 -7.92
CA MET A 88 -2.15 -1.25 -7.69
C MET A 88 -2.32 0.25 -7.61
N THR A 89 -1.77 0.82 -6.56
CA THR A 89 -1.64 2.26 -6.34
C THR A 89 -0.18 2.59 -6.05
N GLY A 90 0.11 3.85 -5.75
CA GLY A 90 1.45 4.27 -5.37
C GLY A 90 1.46 5.56 -4.57
N THR A 91 2.63 5.84 -4.01
CA THR A 91 2.94 7.09 -3.31
C THR A 91 4.40 7.44 -3.51
N GLN A 92 4.73 8.72 -3.63
CA GLN A 92 6.14 9.16 -3.67
C GLN A 92 6.82 9.00 -2.30
N ILE A 93 6.06 9.10 -1.20
CA ILE A 93 6.54 9.00 0.18
C ILE A 93 5.90 7.81 0.88
N ALA A 94 6.71 6.90 1.42
CA ALA A 94 6.20 5.70 2.10
C ALA A 94 5.40 6.04 3.37
N TYR A 95 5.84 7.07 4.10
CA TYR A 95 5.30 7.44 5.40
C TYR A 95 4.78 8.88 5.38
N ALA A 96 3.68 9.10 6.07
CA ALA A 96 3.09 10.41 6.21
C ALA A 96 4.01 11.32 7.04
N VAL A 97 4.29 12.51 6.54
CA VAL A 97 5.03 13.53 7.30
C VAL A 97 4.02 14.30 8.15
N ASN A 98 4.05 14.06 9.46
CA ASN A 98 3.25 14.83 10.41
C ASN A 98 4.19 15.55 11.38
N ALA A 99 4.22 16.88 11.28
CA ALA A 99 5.01 17.77 12.13
C ALA A 99 4.74 17.55 13.63
N PHE A 100 3.52 17.13 13.98
CA PHE A 100 3.08 16.90 15.36
C PHE A 100 2.98 15.41 15.72
N SER A 101 3.53 14.51 14.91
CA SER A 101 3.56 13.05 15.18
C SER A 101 4.07 12.73 16.59
N THR A 102 5.13 13.42 17.02
CA THR A 102 5.70 13.35 18.38
C THR A 102 4.65 13.55 19.50
N PHE A 103 3.60 14.34 19.25
CA PHE A 103 2.53 14.59 20.23
C PHE A 103 1.29 13.69 20.06
N THR A 104 1.11 13.09 18.87
CA THR A 104 -0.06 12.23 18.60
C THR A 104 -0.05 10.92 19.37
N GLY A 105 1.11 10.49 19.89
CA GLY A 105 1.23 9.27 20.69
C GLY A 105 0.52 9.33 22.05
N ILE A 106 0.03 10.50 22.46
CA ILE A 106 -0.61 10.72 23.76
C ILE A 106 -1.95 11.42 23.54
N GLU A 107 -3.00 10.94 24.20
CA GLU A 107 -4.31 11.61 24.13
C GLU A 107 -4.24 13.05 24.66
N GLY A 108 -4.92 13.97 23.98
CA GLY A 108 -5.04 15.39 24.40
C GLY A 108 -5.43 15.57 25.87
N LYS A 109 -6.24 14.66 26.42
CA LYS A 109 -6.67 14.67 27.82
C LYS A 109 -5.51 14.53 28.80
N VAL A 110 -4.48 13.75 28.47
CA VAL A 110 -3.28 13.58 29.31
C VAL A 110 -2.48 14.86 29.34
N TYR A 111 -2.41 15.59 28.21
CA TYR A 111 -1.77 16.91 28.20
C TYR A 111 -2.48 17.92 29.10
N CYS A 112 -3.82 17.92 29.11
CA CYS A 112 -4.58 18.76 30.02
C CYS A 112 -4.31 18.44 31.50
N LEU A 113 -4.07 17.16 31.84
CA LEU A 113 -3.72 16.77 33.22
C LEU A 113 -2.43 17.44 33.71
N PHE A 114 -1.45 17.72 32.84
CA PHE A 114 -0.25 18.45 33.23
C PHE A 114 -0.50 19.89 33.67
N LEU A 115 -1.64 20.48 33.32
CA LEU A 115 -2.03 21.82 33.77
C LEU A 115 -3.04 21.75 34.92
N VAL A 116 -4.03 20.87 34.82
CA VAL A 116 -5.11 20.75 35.81
C VAL A 116 -4.59 20.21 37.14
N LEU A 117 -3.67 19.23 37.13
CA LEU A 117 -3.15 18.63 38.36
C LEU A 117 -2.36 19.66 39.22
N PRO A 118 -1.36 20.39 38.69
CA PRO A 118 -0.70 21.47 39.43
C PRO A 118 -1.66 22.54 39.94
N LEU A 119 -2.64 22.92 39.12
CA LEU A 119 -3.63 23.92 39.48
C LEU A 119 -4.49 23.44 40.65
N SER A 120 -4.99 22.21 40.58
CA SER A 120 -5.81 21.62 41.65
C SER A 120 -5.03 21.52 42.97
N ILE A 121 -3.75 21.13 42.93
CA ILE A 121 -2.90 21.02 44.12
C ILE A 121 -2.57 22.40 44.68
N ALA A 122 -2.29 23.39 43.84
CA ALA A 122 -2.08 24.76 44.28
C ALA A 122 -3.34 25.33 44.96
N ILE A 123 -4.53 25.06 44.43
CA ILE A 123 -5.82 25.46 45.04
C ILE A 123 -6.04 24.73 46.37
N LEU A 124 -5.83 23.42 46.43
CA LEU A 124 -5.99 22.64 47.67
C LEU A 124 -5.01 23.09 48.76
N ALA A 125 -3.75 23.34 48.40
CA ALA A 125 -2.76 23.90 49.32
C ALA A 125 -3.19 25.28 49.82
N ALA A 126 -3.74 26.13 48.94
CA ALA A 126 -4.27 27.44 49.31
C ALA A 126 -5.45 27.35 50.29
N ILE A 127 -6.36 26.40 50.06
CA ILE A 127 -7.50 26.15 50.95
C ILE A 127 -7.00 25.68 52.31
N ASN A 128 -6.06 24.73 52.34
CA ASN A 128 -5.48 24.23 53.59
C ASN A 128 -4.78 25.36 54.38
N THR A 129 -4.01 26.20 53.69
CA THR A 129 -3.32 27.35 54.29
C THR A 129 -4.25 28.44 54.79
N ARG A 130 -5.36 28.72 54.10
CA ARG A 130 -6.29 29.78 54.51
C ARG A 130 -7.31 29.35 55.57
N TRP A 131 -7.73 28.09 55.57
CA TRP A 131 -8.89 27.67 56.38
C TRP A 131 -8.54 26.72 57.51
N ILE A 132 -7.53 25.87 57.34
CA ILE A 132 -7.19 24.81 58.29
C ILE A 132 -6.04 25.25 59.18
N LEU A 133 -4.95 25.74 58.59
CA LEU A 133 -3.73 26.13 59.31
C LEU A 133 -3.91 27.26 60.35
N PRO A 134 -4.72 28.32 60.11
CA PRO A 134 -4.93 29.37 61.10
C PRO A 134 -5.60 28.85 62.38
N ARG A 135 -6.41 27.78 62.28
CA ARG A 135 -7.02 27.13 63.46
C ARG A 135 -6.00 26.42 64.35
N ILE A 136 -4.81 26.14 63.82
CA ILE A 136 -3.71 25.45 64.49
C ILE A 136 -2.61 26.46 64.89
N GLY A 137 -2.78 27.75 64.59
CA GLY A 137 -1.81 28.80 64.92
C GLY A 137 -0.59 28.85 64.01
N GLN A 138 -0.66 28.26 62.81
CA GLN A 138 0.38 28.39 61.78
C GLN A 138 -0.09 29.34 60.67
N GLU A 139 0.71 30.36 60.36
CA GLU A 139 0.51 31.21 59.18
C GLU A 139 1.58 30.87 58.13
N ASP A 140 1.14 30.51 56.92
CA ASP A 140 2.01 30.34 55.76
C ASP A 140 1.59 31.36 54.70
N ASN A 141 2.52 32.21 54.26
CA ASN A 141 2.25 33.31 53.34
C ASN A 141 2.47 32.90 51.86
N ASN A 142 2.41 31.59 51.57
CA ASN A 142 2.64 31.06 50.24
C ASN A 142 1.60 31.58 49.22
N ARG A 143 2.09 32.31 48.21
CA ARG A 143 1.27 32.83 47.11
C ARG A 143 0.94 31.70 46.13
N VAL A 144 -0.35 31.39 45.98
CA VAL A 144 -0.88 30.35 45.08
C VAL A 144 -0.28 30.36 43.66
N PRO A 145 -0.12 31.53 42.98
CA PRO A 145 0.47 31.56 41.65
C PRO A 145 1.92 31.08 41.61
N ARG A 146 2.70 31.32 42.66
CA ARG A 146 4.09 30.88 42.76
C ARG A 146 4.16 29.36 42.91
N LEU A 147 3.36 28.80 43.82
CA LEU A 147 3.27 27.35 43.99
C LEU A 147 2.81 26.66 42.70
N PHE A 148 1.83 27.21 42.00
CA PHE A 148 1.39 26.69 40.70
C PHE A 148 2.53 26.67 39.67
N LEU A 149 3.28 27.77 39.53
CA LEU A 149 4.42 27.83 38.62
C LEU A 149 5.55 26.87 39.01
N ASP A 150 5.82 26.71 40.30
CA ASP A 150 6.83 25.75 40.77
C ASP A 150 6.38 24.31 40.53
N LEU A 151 5.08 23.99 40.66
CA LEU A 151 4.54 22.68 40.28
C LEU A 151 4.56 22.45 38.76
N ILE A 152 4.40 23.49 37.93
CA ILE A 152 4.63 23.38 36.47
C ILE A 152 6.10 23.08 36.17
N ARG A 153 7.04 23.76 36.85
CA ARG A 153 8.48 23.49 36.70
C ARG A 153 8.82 22.06 37.10
N LEU A 154 8.20 21.56 38.16
CA LEU A 154 8.32 20.17 38.59
C LEU A 154 7.81 19.18 37.53
N ASN A 155 6.68 19.47 36.85
CA ASN A 155 6.21 18.66 35.72
C ASN A 155 7.23 18.63 34.57
N ALA A 156 7.93 19.73 34.32
CA ALA A 156 9.03 19.82 33.37
C ALA A 156 10.33 19.14 33.86
N GLN A 157 10.30 18.43 35.00
CA GLN A 157 11.45 17.79 35.64
C GLN A 157 12.57 18.76 36.02
N ASN A 158 12.25 20.05 36.13
CA ASN A 158 13.13 20.98 36.82
C ASN A 158 12.94 20.78 38.33
N ALA A 159 14.00 20.94 39.12
CA ALA A 159 13.96 20.79 40.58
C ALA A 159 13.83 22.18 41.25
N PRO A 160 12.62 22.78 41.34
CA PRO A 160 12.46 24.02 42.10
C PRO A 160 12.61 23.75 43.59
N ASN A 161 13.18 24.71 44.31
CA ASN A 161 13.12 24.73 45.77
C ASN A 161 11.70 25.13 46.20
N ILE A 162 10.81 24.14 46.34
CA ILE A 162 9.46 24.34 46.85
C ILE A 162 9.51 24.33 48.38
N ASP A 163 9.46 25.50 49.00
CA ASP A 163 9.41 25.62 50.46
C ASP A 163 7.95 25.56 50.94
N VAL A 164 7.62 24.47 51.62
CA VAL A 164 6.29 24.21 52.17
C VAL A 164 6.45 23.89 53.65
N GLN A 165 5.85 24.69 54.52
CA GLN A 165 6.03 24.51 55.97
C GLN A 165 5.12 23.43 56.56
N SER A 166 3.88 23.32 56.08
CA SER A 166 2.88 22.37 56.59
C SER A 166 3.10 20.94 56.10
N SER A 167 3.08 19.97 57.01
CA SER A 167 3.18 18.54 56.72
C SER A 167 2.12 18.04 55.73
N SER A 168 0.88 18.56 55.81
CA SER A 168 -0.20 18.17 54.90
C SER A 168 0.06 18.68 53.47
N ASN A 169 0.53 19.92 53.33
CA ASN A 169 0.89 20.47 52.02
C ASN A 169 2.14 19.77 51.47
N ARG A 170 3.11 19.40 52.33
CA ARG A 170 4.26 18.58 51.93
C ARG A 170 3.81 17.26 51.33
N LEU A 171 2.85 16.57 51.94
CA LEU A 171 2.34 15.30 51.42
C LEU A 171 1.64 15.46 50.06
N LEU A 172 0.87 16.54 49.86
CA LEU A 172 0.28 16.87 48.57
C LEU A 172 1.35 17.13 47.49
N VAL A 173 2.37 17.92 47.83
CA VAL A 173 3.48 18.20 46.90
C VAL A 173 4.28 16.94 46.61
N THR A 174 4.61 16.11 47.60
CA THR A 174 5.28 14.81 47.40
C THR A 174 4.45 13.88 46.50
N GLY A 175 3.13 13.81 46.71
CA GLY A 175 2.22 13.07 45.83
C GLY A 175 2.27 13.61 44.39
N CYS A 176 2.30 14.93 44.22
CA CYS A 176 2.49 15.55 42.91
C CYS A 176 3.83 15.16 42.29
N MET A 177 4.93 15.24 43.04
CA MET A 177 6.28 14.90 42.55
C MET A 177 6.34 13.47 42.02
N ILE A 178 5.76 12.51 42.76
CA ILE A 178 5.69 11.11 42.34
C ILE A 178 4.85 10.98 41.06
N ALA A 179 3.68 11.62 41.01
CA ALA A 179 2.82 11.60 39.82
C ALA A 179 3.52 12.21 38.60
N SER A 180 4.20 13.35 38.76
CA SER A 180 4.97 14.02 37.71
C SER A 180 6.09 13.14 37.17
N LEU A 181 6.79 12.40 38.05
CA LEU A 181 7.84 11.46 37.64
C LEU A 181 7.28 10.32 36.78
N PHE A 182 6.23 9.65 37.23
CA PHE A 182 5.59 8.58 36.44
C PHE A 182 5.03 9.10 35.13
N ALA A 183 4.41 10.29 35.14
CA ALA A 183 3.91 10.90 33.93
C ALA A 183 5.04 11.23 32.94
N ALA A 184 6.19 11.75 33.41
CA ALA A 184 7.35 11.99 32.55
C ALA A 184 7.91 10.69 31.93
N ILE A 185 7.98 9.60 32.70
CA ILE A 185 8.40 8.28 32.18
C ILE A 185 7.42 7.78 31.11
N ILE A 186 6.11 7.84 31.38
CA ILE A 186 5.07 7.39 30.44
C ILE A 186 5.10 8.24 29.17
N VAL A 187 5.16 9.56 29.29
CA VAL A 187 5.24 10.47 28.15
C VAL A 187 6.50 10.23 27.33
N SER A 188 7.66 10.11 27.99
CA SER A 188 8.92 9.81 27.30
C SER A 188 8.86 8.48 26.55
N SER A 189 8.31 7.43 27.18
CA SER A 189 8.17 6.12 26.54
C SER A 189 7.21 6.14 25.36
N SER A 190 6.09 6.85 25.48
CA SER A 190 5.08 6.97 24.42
C SER A 190 5.61 7.79 23.24
N ILE A 191 6.32 8.88 23.52
CA ILE A 191 7.00 9.68 22.50
C ILE A 191 8.01 8.82 21.74
N LYS A 192 8.90 8.10 22.45
CA LYS A 192 9.86 7.18 21.83
C LYS A 192 9.18 6.13 20.96
N ALA A 193 8.11 5.51 21.45
CA ALA A 193 7.34 4.52 20.68
C ALA A 193 6.69 5.13 19.43
N SER A 194 6.13 6.35 19.55
CA SER A 194 5.56 7.07 18.39
C SER A 194 6.63 7.46 17.37
N MET A 195 7.83 7.83 17.81
CA MET A 195 8.96 8.18 16.95
C MET A 195 9.56 6.95 16.25
N MET A 196 9.42 5.76 16.85
CA MET A 196 9.80 4.50 16.22
C MET A 196 8.78 4.01 15.20
N ARG A 197 7.51 4.41 15.33
CA ARG A 197 6.42 3.99 14.45
C ARG A 197 6.09 5.10 13.46
N ARG A 198 6.45 4.88 12.20
CA ARG A 198 6.00 5.76 11.11
C ARG A 198 4.67 5.28 10.57
N ASP A 199 3.69 6.18 10.54
CA ASP A 199 2.42 5.86 9.90
C ASP A 199 2.58 5.89 8.38
N PRO A 200 2.07 4.87 7.66
CA PRO A 200 2.13 4.85 6.21
C PRO A 200 1.32 6.01 5.64
N THR A 201 1.77 6.54 4.50
CA THR A 201 1.01 7.55 3.76
C THR A 201 -0.41 7.05 3.47
N GLU A 202 -1.40 7.93 3.69
CA GLU A 202 -2.80 7.60 3.46
C GLU A 202 -3.01 7.15 2.01
N ARG A 203 -3.64 5.99 1.85
CA ARG A 203 -3.83 5.34 0.55
C ARG A 203 -5.10 4.50 0.53
N PRO A 204 -5.71 4.29 -0.65
CA PRO A 204 -6.82 3.35 -0.78
C PRO A 204 -6.39 1.95 -0.35
N LYS A 205 -7.20 1.29 0.49
CA LYS A 205 -6.96 -0.11 0.90
C LYS A 205 -7.94 -1.07 0.26
N THR A 206 -9.11 -0.57 -0.11
CA THR A 206 -10.22 -1.33 -0.68
C THR A 206 -10.73 -0.68 -1.96
N ILE A 207 -11.52 -1.42 -2.73
CA ILE A 207 -12.25 -0.88 -3.89
C ILE A 207 -13.17 0.26 -3.45
N ALA A 208 -13.89 0.10 -2.33
CA ALA A 208 -14.73 1.16 -1.77
C ALA A 208 -13.98 2.48 -1.54
N ASP A 209 -12.72 2.42 -1.10
CA ASP A 209 -11.89 3.63 -0.92
C ASP A 209 -11.54 4.29 -2.26
N ILE A 210 -11.36 3.49 -3.32
CA ILE A 210 -11.13 3.98 -4.68
C ILE A 210 -12.42 4.63 -5.22
N LEU A 211 -13.57 3.98 -5.04
CA LEU A 211 -14.87 4.49 -5.46
C LEU A 211 -15.20 5.84 -4.81
N LYS A 212 -14.87 6.01 -3.52
CA LYS A 212 -14.98 7.30 -2.82
C LYS A 212 -14.07 8.40 -3.40
N ARG A 213 -13.03 8.04 -4.14
CA ARG A 213 -12.01 8.94 -4.70
C ARG A 213 -11.97 8.93 -6.22
N THR A 214 -13.01 8.41 -6.89
CA THR A 214 -13.10 8.31 -8.36
C THR A 214 -12.81 9.61 -9.08
N HIS A 215 -13.29 10.74 -8.55
CA HIS A 215 -13.03 12.07 -9.07
C HIS A 215 -11.55 12.53 -9.00
N LYS A 216 -10.70 11.84 -8.23
CA LYS A 216 -9.27 12.16 -8.05
C LYS A 216 -8.32 11.10 -8.60
N ILE A 217 -8.78 9.85 -8.72
CA ILE A 217 -7.94 8.71 -9.08
C ILE A 217 -8.52 8.01 -10.30
N HIS A 218 -7.76 8.01 -11.40
CA HIS A 218 -8.20 7.47 -12.68
C HIS A 218 -7.72 6.03 -12.92
N PRO A 219 -8.55 5.16 -13.50
CA PRO A 219 -8.16 3.81 -13.87
C PRO A 219 -7.16 3.80 -15.04
N VAL A 220 -6.24 2.84 -15.02
CA VAL A 220 -5.36 2.46 -16.14
C VAL A 220 -5.66 1.01 -16.45
N VAL A 221 -6.65 0.78 -17.33
CA VAL A 221 -7.16 -0.57 -17.63
C VAL A 221 -7.23 -0.76 -19.14
N PRO A 222 -6.68 -1.85 -19.68
CA PRO A 222 -6.79 -2.16 -21.09
C PRO A 222 -8.20 -2.58 -21.47
N PRO A 223 -8.69 -2.16 -22.65
CA PRO A 223 -9.98 -2.60 -23.13
C PRO A 223 -9.92 -4.07 -23.55
N LYS A 224 -11.09 -4.74 -23.58
CA LYS A 224 -11.27 -6.05 -24.20
C LYS A 224 -10.26 -7.08 -23.70
N THR A 225 -10.22 -7.21 -22.38
CA THR A 225 -9.45 -8.22 -21.66
C THR A 225 -10.39 -9.12 -20.87
N TYR A 226 -9.91 -10.31 -20.49
CA TYR A 226 -10.69 -11.20 -19.63
C TYR A 226 -11.12 -10.52 -18.31
N LEU A 227 -10.29 -9.63 -17.76
CA LEU A 227 -10.67 -8.84 -16.58
C LEU A 227 -11.87 -7.94 -16.87
N THR A 228 -11.86 -7.21 -17.98
CA THR A 228 -12.99 -6.33 -18.34
C THR A 228 -14.25 -7.12 -18.63
N ASP A 229 -14.14 -8.32 -19.20
CA ASP A 229 -15.29 -9.19 -19.46
C ASP A 229 -15.95 -9.65 -18.15
N ILE A 230 -15.15 -9.98 -17.13
CA ILE A 230 -15.68 -10.31 -15.80
C ILE A 230 -16.36 -9.10 -15.18
N LEU A 231 -15.69 -7.94 -15.20
CA LEU A 231 -16.23 -6.71 -14.62
C LEU A 231 -17.53 -6.26 -15.30
N GLU A 232 -17.64 -6.45 -16.60
CA GLU A 232 -18.83 -6.12 -17.40
C GLU A 232 -19.99 -7.08 -17.12
N ALA A 233 -19.71 -8.34 -16.81
CA ALA A 233 -20.72 -9.34 -16.48
C ALA A 233 -21.35 -9.13 -15.08
N GLU A 234 -20.73 -8.33 -14.21
CA GLU A 234 -21.28 -7.99 -12.90
C GLU A 234 -22.43 -6.98 -13.04
N GLU A 235 -23.64 -7.37 -12.60
CA GLU A 235 -24.85 -6.55 -12.75
C GLU A 235 -25.01 -5.48 -11.65
N SER A 236 -24.38 -5.66 -10.48
CA SER A 236 -24.54 -4.75 -9.34
C SER A 236 -23.37 -4.80 -8.34
N GLY A 237 -23.31 -3.85 -7.43
CA GLY A 237 -22.32 -3.79 -6.35
C GLY A 237 -21.03 -3.04 -6.71
N GLU A 238 -20.02 -3.13 -5.83
CA GLU A 238 -18.77 -2.35 -5.96
C GLU A 238 -18.02 -2.64 -7.27
N MET A 239 -18.10 -3.86 -7.79
CA MET A 239 -17.42 -4.27 -9.03
C MET A 239 -18.08 -3.66 -10.27
N HIS A 240 -19.42 -3.59 -10.29
CA HIS A 240 -20.16 -2.93 -11.34
C HIS A 240 -19.91 -1.41 -11.33
N GLU A 241 -19.95 -0.78 -10.15
CA GLU A 241 -19.61 0.65 -10.01
C GLU A 241 -18.18 0.95 -10.45
N LEU A 242 -17.25 0.04 -10.18
CA LEU A 242 -15.87 0.12 -10.61
C LEU A 242 -15.75 0.01 -12.13
N TYR A 243 -16.48 -0.91 -12.77
CA TYR A 243 -16.54 -1.03 -14.23
C TYR A 243 -17.08 0.24 -14.88
N GLU A 244 -18.19 0.79 -14.39
CA GLU A 244 -18.77 2.03 -14.89
C GLU A 244 -17.82 3.23 -14.72
N SER A 245 -17.04 3.25 -13.62
CA SER A 245 -15.97 4.22 -13.46
C SER A 245 -14.88 4.08 -14.52
N ILE A 246 -14.45 2.85 -14.83
CA ILE A 246 -13.45 2.57 -15.88
C ILE A 246 -13.97 3.05 -17.24
N LYS A 247 -15.22 2.72 -17.57
CA LYS A 247 -15.87 3.14 -18.81
C LYS A 247 -15.97 4.65 -18.95
N THR A 248 -16.29 5.35 -17.85
CA THR A 248 -16.40 6.81 -17.82
C THR A 248 -15.06 7.51 -18.09
N TYR A 249 -13.96 7.01 -17.53
CA TYR A 249 -12.64 7.61 -17.73
C TYR A 249 -11.91 7.11 -18.99
N GLY A 250 -12.39 6.03 -19.58
CA GLY A 250 -11.84 5.43 -20.78
C GLY A 250 -10.78 4.36 -20.50
N PHE A 251 -10.55 3.54 -21.51
CA PHE A 251 -9.56 2.46 -21.47
C PHE A 251 -8.21 2.94 -22.01
N VAL A 252 -7.13 2.34 -21.51
CA VAL A 252 -5.76 2.66 -21.90
C VAL A 252 -5.18 1.49 -22.70
N PRO A 253 -4.62 1.70 -23.92
CA PRO A 253 -4.01 0.62 -24.68
C PRO A 253 -2.95 -0.16 -23.89
N VAL A 254 -2.82 -1.46 -24.15
CA VAL A 254 -1.92 -2.36 -23.40
C VAL A 254 -0.47 -1.84 -23.37
N TYR A 255 0.02 -1.29 -24.48
CA TYR A 255 1.38 -0.75 -24.58
C TYR A 255 1.56 0.55 -23.77
N ASP A 256 0.49 1.30 -23.52
CA ASP A 256 0.51 2.56 -22.78
C ASP A 256 0.29 2.38 -21.28
N MET A 257 -0.28 1.26 -20.84
CA MET A 257 -0.50 0.98 -19.41
C MET A 257 0.76 1.25 -18.57
N MET A 258 1.90 0.79 -19.11
CA MET A 258 3.21 0.85 -18.49
C MET A 258 4.04 2.05 -18.95
N SER A 259 3.40 3.09 -19.47
CA SER A 259 4.08 4.32 -19.85
C SER A 259 4.64 5.06 -18.61
N PRO A 260 5.76 5.79 -18.73
CA PRO A 260 6.29 6.60 -17.63
C PRO A 260 5.25 7.57 -17.03
N GLU A 261 4.34 8.09 -17.86
CA GLU A 261 3.27 8.98 -17.40
C GLU A 261 2.27 8.25 -16.50
N ASN A 262 1.84 7.05 -16.89
CA ASN A 262 0.90 6.26 -16.10
C ASN A 262 1.52 5.80 -14.78
N ILE A 263 2.77 5.33 -14.80
CA ILE A 263 3.48 4.97 -13.56
C ILE A 263 3.65 6.18 -12.65
N ARG A 264 3.99 7.35 -13.21
CA ARG A 264 4.05 8.60 -12.42
C ARG A 264 2.70 8.98 -11.83
N GLY A 265 1.61 8.82 -12.58
CA GLY A 265 0.26 9.05 -12.08
C GLY A 265 -0.10 8.10 -10.92
N ILE A 266 0.29 6.82 -11.03
CA ILE A 266 0.12 5.83 -9.96
C ILE A 266 0.90 6.25 -8.71
N LEU A 267 2.18 6.63 -8.87
CA LEU A 267 3.03 7.09 -7.77
C LEU A 267 2.57 8.40 -7.14
N ASN A 268 1.87 9.25 -7.89
CA ASN A 268 1.27 10.49 -7.37
C ASN A 268 -0.10 10.25 -6.71
N GLY A 269 -0.61 9.02 -6.72
CA GLY A 269 -1.95 8.71 -6.22
C GLY A 269 -3.08 9.28 -7.08
N THR A 270 -2.81 9.64 -8.35
CA THR A 270 -3.82 10.14 -9.30
C THR A 270 -4.29 9.08 -10.28
N LYS A 271 -3.62 7.92 -10.32
CA LYS A 271 -4.01 6.77 -11.13
C LYS A 271 -3.94 5.47 -10.33
N TYR A 272 -4.69 4.45 -10.76
CA TYR A 272 -4.57 3.08 -10.26
C TYR A 272 -4.64 2.09 -11.43
N MET A 273 -4.12 0.88 -11.24
CA MET A 273 -4.09 -0.16 -12.28
C MET A 273 -4.50 -1.51 -11.70
N PHE A 274 -5.13 -2.37 -12.49
CA PHE A 274 -5.31 -3.78 -12.12
C PHE A 274 -4.19 -4.61 -12.73
N MET A 275 -3.45 -5.31 -11.89
CA MET A 275 -2.47 -6.28 -12.36
C MET A 275 -2.18 -7.34 -11.29
N ASN A 276 -1.52 -8.41 -11.69
CA ASN A 276 -0.86 -9.27 -10.70
C ASN A 276 0.41 -8.55 -10.19
N CYS A 277 0.47 -8.36 -8.88
CA CYS A 277 1.59 -7.75 -8.15
C CYS A 277 2.94 -8.44 -8.37
N ASP A 278 2.95 -9.73 -8.71
CA ASP A 278 4.19 -10.43 -9.09
C ASP A 278 4.85 -9.80 -10.32
N PHE A 279 4.07 -9.17 -11.21
CA PHE A 279 4.60 -8.48 -12.39
C PHE A 279 5.41 -7.23 -12.01
N ILE A 280 5.22 -6.65 -10.82
CA ILE A 280 6.00 -5.49 -10.33
C ILE A 280 7.48 -5.78 -10.38
N ASN A 281 7.86 -6.94 -9.87
CA ASN A 281 9.27 -7.27 -9.64
C ASN A 281 10.07 -7.37 -10.95
N ILE A 282 9.37 -7.61 -12.07
CA ILE A 282 10.00 -7.98 -13.34
C ILE A 282 9.78 -6.91 -14.42
N PHE A 283 8.54 -6.48 -14.62
CA PHE A 283 8.19 -5.62 -15.76
C PHE A 283 8.17 -4.15 -15.41
N MET A 284 7.82 -3.81 -14.17
CA MET A 284 7.73 -2.40 -13.76
C MET A 284 9.09 -1.77 -13.54
N ALA A 285 10.12 -2.55 -13.26
CA ALA A 285 11.43 -2.01 -12.96
C ALA A 285 12.01 -1.18 -14.11
N SER A 286 11.91 -1.62 -15.37
CA SER A 286 12.46 -0.86 -16.50
C SER A 286 11.77 0.49 -16.67
N THR A 287 10.44 0.54 -16.56
CA THR A 287 9.70 1.81 -16.65
C THR A 287 9.98 2.68 -15.42
N TYR A 288 10.00 2.07 -14.23
CA TYR A 288 10.27 2.77 -12.98
C TYR A 288 11.66 3.41 -12.97
N PHE A 289 12.69 2.71 -13.46
CA PHE A 289 14.05 3.24 -13.55
C PHE A 289 14.19 4.30 -14.67
N ALA A 290 13.31 4.29 -15.67
CA ALA A 290 13.23 5.35 -16.66
C ALA A 290 12.67 6.68 -16.08
N LEU A 291 12.00 6.64 -14.93
CA LEU A 291 11.59 7.85 -14.22
C LEU A 291 12.80 8.54 -13.58
N SER A 292 12.79 9.87 -13.60
CA SER A 292 13.74 10.68 -12.84
C SER A 292 13.61 10.40 -11.34
N GLU A 293 14.70 10.45 -10.57
CA GLU A 293 14.70 10.12 -9.14
C GLU A 293 13.65 10.85 -8.31
N LYS A 294 13.40 12.13 -8.59
CA LYS A 294 12.34 12.93 -7.93
C LYS A 294 10.91 12.46 -8.16
N HIS A 295 10.68 11.54 -9.11
CA HIS A 295 9.38 10.97 -9.46
C HIS A 295 9.28 9.50 -9.12
N ARG A 296 10.34 8.93 -8.54
CA ARG A 296 10.34 7.57 -8.01
C ARG A 296 9.60 7.53 -6.67
N GLY A 297 9.17 6.34 -6.27
CA GLY A 297 8.32 6.16 -5.11
C GLY A 297 7.96 4.70 -4.87
N TYR A 298 6.92 4.47 -4.09
CA TYR A 298 6.50 3.15 -3.64
C TYR A 298 5.26 2.74 -4.41
N LEU A 299 5.38 1.67 -5.19
CA LEU A 299 4.24 0.99 -5.80
C LEU A 299 3.69 0.01 -4.77
N ILE A 300 2.37 0.04 -4.61
CA ILE A 300 1.68 -0.65 -3.53
C ILE A 300 0.56 -1.46 -4.14
N CYS A 301 0.54 -2.74 -3.81
CA CYS A 301 -0.61 -3.59 -4.08
C CYS A 301 -1.57 -3.60 -2.91
N LEU A 302 -2.84 -3.44 -3.21
CA LEU A 302 -3.91 -3.60 -2.24
C LEU A 302 -3.98 -5.07 -1.81
N GLU A 303 -4.38 -5.32 -0.57
CA GLU A 303 -4.53 -6.69 -0.07
C GLU A 303 -5.72 -7.39 -0.71
N GLN A 304 -6.80 -6.64 -0.95
CA GLN A 304 -8.03 -7.11 -1.58
C GLN A 304 -7.74 -7.69 -2.97
N THR A 305 -8.07 -8.96 -3.14
CA THR A 305 -8.08 -9.63 -4.43
C THR A 305 -9.36 -9.25 -5.17
N ILE A 306 -9.21 -8.83 -6.42
CA ILE A 306 -10.33 -8.44 -7.29
C ILE A 306 -10.86 -9.67 -8.01
N VAL A 307 -9.95 -10.40 -8.66
CA VAL A 307 -10.26 -11.67 -9.30
C VAL A 307 -9.05 -12.59 -9.21
N THR A 308 -9.31 -13.87 -8.96
CA THR A 308 -8.33 -14.93 -9.15
C THR A 308 -8.80 -15.76 -10.33
N MET A 309 -7.96 -15.84 -11.37
CA MET A 309 -8.29 -16.61 -12.56
C MET A 309 -7.22 -17.65 -12.91
N PRO A 310 -7.62 -18.88 -13.27
CA PRO A 310 -6.73 -19.83 -13.89
C PRO A 310 -6.38 -19.37 -15.31
N THR A 311 -5.11 -19.04 -15.56
CA THR A 311 -4.61 -18.69 -16.89
C THR A 311 -4.47 -19.95 -17.73
N SER A 312 -5.15 -19.98 -18.85
CA SER A 312 -5.19 -21.09 -19.79
C SER A 312 -4.86 -20.64 -21.20
N TRP A 313 -4.43 -21.60 -22.02
CA TRP A 313 -4.14 -21.37 -23.43
C TRP A 313 -5.38 -21.79 -24.20
N TYR A 314 -5.62 -21.17 -25.35
CA TYR A 314 -6.73 -21.52 -26.22
C TYR A 314 -6.19 -21.96 -27.57
N PHE A 315 -6.79 -23.01 -28.12
CA PHE A 315 -6.47 -23.56 -29.42
C PHE A 315 -7.67 -23.40 -30.34
N GLN A 316 -7.38 -23.25 -31.63
CA GLN A 316 -8.41 -23.25 -32.66
C GLN A 316 -9.22 -24.55 -32.62
N ASN A 317 -10.53 -24.48 -32.89
CA ASN A 317 -11.42 -25.65 -32.83
C ASN A 317 -11.07 -26.77 -33.81
N SER A 318 -10.48 -26.40 -34.95
CA SER A 318 -9.98 -27.34 -35.98
C SER A 318 -8.75 -28.14 -35.53
N MET A 319 -8.09 -27.74 -34.43
CA MET A 319 -6.89 -28.42 -33.96
C MET A 319 -7.21 -29.87 -33.57
N PRO A 320 -6.39 -30.86 -34.03
CA PRO A 320 -6.65 -32.26 -33.75
C PRO A 320 -6.82 -32.52 -32.24
N PRO A 321 -7.92 -33.18 -31.80
CA PRO A 321 -8.14 -33.45 -30.38
C PRO A 321 -6.99 -34.23 -29.73
N ALA A 322 -6.36 -35.13 -30.49
CA ALA A 322 -5.19 -35.89 -30.04
C ALA A 322 -3.99 -34.99 -29.72
N PHE A 323 -3.77 -33.94 -30.52
CA PHE A 323 -2.71 -32.96 -30.26
C PHE A 323 -2.99 -32.20 -28.96
N VAL A 324 -4.19 -31.62 -28.81
CA VAL A 324 -4.56 -30.85 -27.61
C VAL A 324 -4.49 -31.73 -26.35
N LYS A 325 -4.94 -32.98 -26.43
CA LYS A 325 -4.87 -33.94 -25.31
C LYS A 325 -3.43 -34.21 -24.89
N GLU A 326 -2.55 -34.52 -25.84
CA GLU A 326 -1.15 -34.76 -25.52
C GLU A 326 -0.46 -33.48 -25.04
N PHE A 327 -0.86 -32.32 -25.57
CA PHE A 327 -0.32 -31.03 -25.20
C PHE A 327 -0.61 -30.75 -23.72
N ASN A 328 -1.87 -30.91 -23.35
CA ASN A 328 -2.34 -30.80 -21.99
C ASN A 328 -1.65 -31.78 -21.04
N LYS A 329 -1.41 -33.02 -21.46
CA LYS A 329 -0.68 -34.01 -20.67
C LYS A 329 0.75 -33.55 -20.34
N ARG A 330 1.44 -32.92 -21.30
CA ARG A 330 2.82 -32.43 -21.09
C ARG A 330 2.86 -31.14 -20.29
N THR A 331 1.91 -30.24 -20.51
CA THR A 331 1.72 -29.06 -19.66
C THR A 331 1.46 -29.46 -18.21
N GLN A 332 0.56 -30.41 -17.98
CA GLN A 332 0.28 -30.95 -16.65
C GLN A 332 1.53 -31.61 -16.04
N TRP A 333 2.26 -32.43 -16.81
CA TRP A 333 3.52 -33.01 -16.35
C TRP A 333 4.53 -31.94 -15.92
N LEU A 334 4.66 -30.82 -16.65
CA LEU A 334 5.54 -29.71 -16.26
C LEU A 334 5.09 -29.01 -14.97
N ILE A 335 3.78 -28.91 -14.73
CA ILE A 335 3.21 -28.32 -13.50
C ILE A 335 3.44 -29.24 -12.30
N GLU A 336 3.22 -30.55 -12.49
CA GLU A 336 3.30 -31.56 -11.43
C GLU A 336 4.74 -31.96 -11.08
N THR A 337 5.68 -31.80 -12.01
CA THR A 337 7.06 -32.24 -11.78
C THR A 337 7.79 -31.22 -10.90
N PRO A 338 8.35 -31.63 -9.74
CA PRO A 338 9.01 -30.74 -8.77
C PRO A 338 10.37 -30.16 -9.24
N THR A 339 10.70 -30.28 -10.53
CA THR A 339 12.06 -30.07 -11.03
C THR A 339 12.33 -28.68 -11.62
N ARG A 340 13.54 -28.21 -11.32
CA ARG A 340 14.27 -27.01 -11.78
C ARG A 340 14.15 -26.60 -13.26
N PHE A 341 13.59 -27.43 -14.15
CA PHE A 341 13.48 -27.10 -15.57
C PHE A 341 12.61 -25.87 -15.82
N VAL A 342 11.55 -25.63 -15.02
CA VAL A 342 10.71 -24.43 -15.15
C VAL A 342 11.40 -23.17 -14.61
N PHE A 343 12.25 -23.30 -13.59
CA PHE A 343 12.99 -22.17 -12.99
C PHE A 343 14.21 -21.72 -13.82
N ASP A 344 14.74 -22.59 -14.70
CA ASP A 344 15.89 -22.30 -15.55
C ASP A 344 15.56 -21.84 -16.98
N PHE A 345 14.27 -21.81 -17.39
CA PHE A 345 13.80 -20.97 -18.53
C PHE A 345 13.72 -19.49 -18.13
N LYS A 346 14.76 -19.05 -17.43
CA LYS A 346 15.01 -17.70 -16.95
C LYS A 346 14.60 -16.70 -18.02
N TYR A 347 13.71 -15.76 -17.63
CA TYR A 347 13.80 -14.38 -18.11
C TYR A 347 15.28 -14.09 -18.38
N ALA A 348 15.67 -13.64 -19.57
CA ALA A 348 17.06 -13.25 -19.85
C ALA A 348 17.56 -12.51 -18.62
N ARG A 349 18.46 -13.16 -17.85
CA ARG A 349 18.65 -12.99 -16.40
C ARG A 349 18.40 -11.52 -16.06
N VAL A 350 17.19 -11.18 -15.58
CA VAL A 350 16.88 -9.76 -15.32
C VAL A 350 17.98 -9.32 -14.38
N PRO A 351 18.81 -8.34 -14.78
CA PRO A 351 19.96 -7.98 -13.98
C PRO A 351 19.50 -7.71 -12.53
N PRO A 352 20.23 -8.18 -11.50
CA PRO A 352 19.82 -8.01 -10.11
C PRO A 352 19.44 -6.56 -9.75
N ASP A 353 20.10 -5.59 -10.37
CA ASP A 353 19.87 -4.15 -10.30
C ASP A 353 18.54 -3.69 -10.92
N ARG A 354 17.91 -4.53 -11.75
CA ARG A 354 16.59 -4.31 -12.34
C ARG A 354 15.47 -5.05 -11.60
N PHE A 355 15.70 -5.67 -10.45
CA PHE A 355 14.58 -6.06 -9.60
C PHE A 355 14.14 -4.88 -8.75
N ALA A 356 12.84 -4.59 -8.73
CA ALA A 356 12.29 -3.70 -7.73
C ALA A 356 12.53 -4.33 -6.35
N ARG A 357 13.15 -3.60 -5.43
CA ARG A 357 13.30 -4.08 -4.05
C ARG A 357 11.93 -4.01 -3.39
N SER A 358 11.38 -5.17 -3.04
CA SER A 358 10.20 -5.24 -2.18
C SER A 358 10.65 -4.94 -0.75
N THR A 359 10.41 -3.71 -0.30
CA THR A 359 10.53 -3.38 1.12
C THR A 359 9.18 -3.67 1.75
N SER A 360 9.14 -4.59 2.72
CA SER A 360 7.92 -4.76 3.51
C SER A 360 7.66 -3.46 4.26
N LEU A 361 6.55 -2.79 3.93
CA LEU A 361 6.07 -1.65 4.73
C LEU A 361 5.39 -2.14 6.02
N SER A 362 5.19 -3.44 6.16
CA SER A 362 4.52 -4.08 7.29
C SER A 362 5.46 -5.05 8.00
N GLY A 363 6.03 -4.63 9.13
CA GLY A 363 6.53 -5.56 10.15
C GLY A 363 7.98 -5.38 10.57
N ASP A 364 8.90 -5.22 9.61
CA ASP A 364 10.30 -4.98 9.96
C ASP A 364 10.49 -3.47 10.05
N ALA A 365 10.39 -2.95 11.27
CA ALA A 365 10.71 -1.57 11.59
C ALA A 365 12.14 -1.30 11.12
N VAL A 366 12.29 -0.74 9.92
CA VAL A 366 13.55 -0.17 9.49
C VAL A 366 13.81 0.96 10.47
N MET A 367 14.70 0.70 11.43
CA MET A 367 15.18 1.69 12.37
C MET A 367 15.99 2.70 11.57
N GLU A 368 15.30 3.64 10.93
CA GLU A 368 15.92 4.77 10.27
C GLU A 368 16.22 5.85 11.31
N ALA A 369 17.24 6.66 11.01
CA ALA A 369 17.52 7.84 11.80
C ALA A 369 16.29 8.77 11.79
N LEU A 370 16.05 9.41 12.94
CA LEU A 370 15.06 10.45 13.10
C LEU A 370 15.32 11.60 12.13
N ARG A 371 14.31 11.97 11.37
CA ARG A 371 14.38 13.08 10.43
C ARG A 371 13.92 14.37 11.09
N VAL A 372 14.42 15.50 10.59
CA VAL A 372 14.13 16.84 11.14
C VAL A 372 12.64 17.16 11.07
N ASP A 373 11.95 16.71 10.02
CA ASP A 373 10.51 16.88 9.82
C ASP A 373 9.66 16.14 10.87
N GLU A 374 10.17 15.09 11.50
CA GLU A 374 9.47 14.34 12.56
C GLU A 374 9.48 15.09 13.90
N VAL A 375 10.47 15.95 14.12
CA VAL A 375 10.65 16.73 15.36
C VAL A 375 10.33 18.22 15.18
N ILE A 376 9.92 18.65 13.98
CA ILE A 376 9.67 20.06 13.68
C ILE A 376 8.57 20.67 14.57
N GLY A 377 7.57 19.89 14.98
CA GLY A 377 6.54 20.33 15.91
C GLY A 377 7.10 20.78 17.25
N CYS A 378 8.16 20.14 17.76
CA CYS A 378 8.82 20.57 18.99
C CYS A 378 9.43 21.97 18.86
N PHE A 379 10.00 22.29 17.70
CA PHE A 379 10.53 23.62 17.42
C PHE A 379 9.41 24.66 17.30
N TYR A 380 8.26 24.31 16.71
CA TYR A 380 7.10 25.20 16.69
C TYR A 380 6.55 25.50 18.07
N VAL A 381 6.44 24.49 18.94
CA VAL A 381 6.01 24.69 20.34
C VAL A 381 7.00 25.57 21.10
N LEU A 382 8.30 25.34 20.93
CA LEU A 382 9.34 26.17 21.55
C LEU A 382 9.25 27.63 21.09
N ALA A 383 9.19 27.87 19.77
CA ALA A 383 9.11 29.21 19.21
C ALA A 383 7.82 29.94 19.60
N GLY A 384 6.69 29.24 19.64
CA GLY A 384 5.42 29.79 20.12
C GLY A 384 5.48 30.17 21.60
N GLY A 385 6.08 29.30 22.42
CA GLY A 385 6.25 29.55 23.86
C GLY A 385 7.16 30.74 24.15
N THR A 386 8.29 30.86 23.46
CA THR A 386 9.21 32.01 23.62
C THR A 386 8.58 33.30 23.11
N GLY A 387 7.89 33.26 21.97
CA GLY A 387 7.15 34.41 21.44
C GLY A 387 6.07 34.90 22.41
N GLY A 388 5.29 33.98 22.98
CA GLY A 388 4.28 34.33 23.98
C GLY A 388 4.88 34.93 25.27
N ALA A 389 6.01 34.39 25.73
CA ALA A 389 6.71 34.90 26.90
C ALA A 389 7.35 36.28 26.70
N LEU A 390 7.66 36.67 25.46
CA LEU A 390 8.18 38.02 25.15
C LEU A 390 7.07 39.08 25.08
N VAL A 391 5.81 38.68 24.90
CA VAL A 391 4.65 39.58 24.81
C VAL A 391 3.99 39.82 26.17
N ALA A 392 4.06 38.84 27.07
CA ALA A 392 3.55 38.91 28.44
C ALA A 392 4.53 39.61 29.37
#